data_AF-A0A6A7N9L2-F1
#
_entry.id   AF-A0A6A7N9L2-F1
#
_cell.length_a   1.000
_cell.length_b   1.000
_cell.length_c   1.000
_cell.angle_alpha   90.00
_cell.angle_beta   90.00
_cell.angle_gamma   90.00
#
_symmetry.space_group_name_H-M   'P 1'
#
loop_
_entity.id
_entity.type
_entity.pdbx_description
1 polymer ?
#
loop_
_entity_poly.entity_id
_entity_poly.type
_entity_poly.pdbx_seq_one_letter_code
_entity_poly.pdbx_strand_id
1 'polypeptide(L)'
;MMPLRAHGFAMAVGLAALTACPAQAVQPAVRGFQFGVIGHSFKSGPDESVLKRAIADATLIAPAFIVATGIKASTEPCSDRLYAQRRALLNDAAPPMIVSLAGSDWSACVNSIGRSNAIERLNRLRELFYADGESLGERRLPMTRLSASAKFRSYAENAHWEYGKVLFATINLPANNNHFRAEAGRNSEYEDRLVANRAWLHRLFTLAERQKMQGLVLFSDGDVGVQAEQGFSLLPSFQSKQDGFAEPRRQIRAMAEKFKGKVLLVDTQSGAGTEPAIVWRGNVGHLSLAAEWAEVRVAPGTAALFTLKGGSAEATP
;
A
#
# COMPACT_ATOMS: atom_id res chain seq x y z
N MET A 1 -5.88 -27.20 101.48
CA MET A 1 -6.47 -26.92 100.15
C MET A 1 -5.55 -25.94 99.42
N MET A 2 -4.89 -26.43 98.37
CA MET A 2 -4.06 -25.74 97.37
C MET A 2 -3.98 -26.71 96.19
N PRO A 3 -3.59 -26.32 94.95
CA PRO A 3 -3.57 -25.00 94.31
C PRO A 3 -4.20 -25.06 92.88
N LEU A 4 -4.23 -23.95 92.13
CA LEU A 4 -3.65 -23.89 90.76
C LEU A 4 -3.73 -22.47 90.18
N ARG A 5 -2.56 -21.95 89.77
CA ARG A 5 -2.39 -20.76 88.92
C ARG A 5 -2.48 -21.18 87.45
N ALA A 6 -3.16 -20.40 86.62
CA ALA A 6 -3.16 -20.55 85.17
C ALA A 6 -2.22 -19.49 84.54
N HIS A 7 -1.26 -19.94 83.75
CA HIS A 7 -0.38 -19.12 82.93
C HIS A 7 -0.98 -18.94 81.53
N GLY A 8 -1.21 -17.70 81.10
CA GLY A 8 -1.61 -17.37 79.72
C GLY A 8 -0.37 -17.25 78.83
N PHE A 9 -0.29 -18.09 77.80
CA PHE A 9 0.71 -18.03 76.73
C PHE A 9 0.28 -16.98 75.69
N ALA A 10 1.10 -15.98 75.43
CA ALA A 10 0.94 -15.05 74.31
C ALA A 10 1.71 -15.58 73.10
N MET A 11 1.01 -15.86 71.99
CA MET A 11 1.59 -16.35 70.74
C MET A 11 1.78 -15.17 69.78
N ALA A 12 3.03 -14.84 69.47
CA ALA A 12 3.38 -13.79 68.51
C ALA A 12 3.37 -14.37 67.08
N VAL A 13 2.54 -13.80 66.20
CA VAL A 13 2.49 -14.14 64.77
C VAL A 13 3.38 -13.16 64.01
N GLY A 14 4.49 -13.66 63.45
CA GLY A 14 5.38 -12.90 62.58
C GLY A 14 4.84 -12.83 61.15
N LEU A 15 4.60 -11.62 60.65
CA LEU A 15 4.22 -11.37 59.26
C LEU A 15 5.49 -11.30 58.38
N ALA A 16 5.72 -12.32 57.55
CA ALA A 16 6.76 -12.30 56.54
C ALA A 16 6.24 -11.60 55.27
N ALA A 17 6.76 -10.42 54.96
CA ALA A 17 6.44 -9.69 53.73
C ALA A 17 7.21 -10.28 52.55
N LEU A 18 6.51 -11.01 51.67
CA LEU A 18 7.03 -11.47 50.38
C LEU A 18 7.00 -10.31 49.39
N THR A 19 8.17 -9.75 49.08
CA THR A 19 8.36 -8.78 47.99
C THR A 19 8.25 -9.50 46.64
N ALA A 20 7.09 -9.42 46.01
CA ALA A 20 6.90 -9.88 44.64
C ALA A 20 7.53 -8.88 43.65
N CYS A 21 8.62 -9.27 42.98
CA CYS A 21 9.14 -8.55 41.83
C CYS A 21 8.09 -8.59 40.70
N PRO A 22 7.76 -7.45 40.06
CA PRO A 22 6.91 -7.47 38.88
C PRO A 22 7.70 -8.12 37.74
N ALA A 23 7.24 -9.29 37.29
CA ALA A 23 7.71 -9.89 36.05
C ALA A 23 7.36 -8.93 34.90
N GLN A 24 8.38 -8.30 34.31
CA GLN A 24 8.21 -7.55 33.07
C GLN A 24 7.79 -8.54 31.98
N ALA A 25 6.55 -8.40 31.51
CA ALA A 25 6.05 -9.13 30.36
C ALA A 25 6.91 -8.77 29.13
N VAL A 26 7.76 -9.70 28.70
CA VAL A 26 8.47 -9.62 27.42
C VAL A 26 7.39 -9.64 26.34
N GLN A 27 7.16 -8.50 25.67
CA GLN A 27 6.28 -8.47 24.50
C GLN A 27 6.87 -9.42 23.45
N PRO A 28 6.08 -10.34 22.87
CA PRO A 28 6.59 -11.21 21.82
C PRO A 28 7.15 -10.33 20.69
N ALA A 29 8.41 -10.57 20.34
CA ALA A 29 9.04 -9.89 19.21
C ALA A 29 8.17 -10.15 17.97
N VAL A 30 7.69 -9.07 17.34
CA VAL A 30 6.93 -9.17 16.10
C VAL A 30 7.85 -9.80 15.07
N ARG A 31 7.57 -11.04 14.65
CA ARG A 31 8.38 -11.73 13.63
C ARG A 31 8.32 -10.94 12.34
N GLY A 32 9.48 -10.79 11.69
CA GLY A 32 9.56 -10.26 10.34
C GLY A 32 8.75 -11.10 9.35
N PHE A 33 8.38 -10.49 8.24
CA PHE A 33 7.64 -11.13 7.16
C PHE A 33 8.08 -10.58 5.81
N GLN A 34 7.59 -11.16 4.73
CA GLN A 34 7.85 -10.69 3.37
C GLN A 34 6.56 -10.61 2.57
N PHE A 35 6.53 -9.67 1.63
CA PHE A 35 5.47 -9.56 0.63
C PHE A 35 6.09 -9.41 -0.75
N GLY A 36 5.35 -9.87 -1.76
CA GLY A 36 5.71 -9.69 -3.16
C GLY A 36 5.07 -8.42 -3.72
N VAL A 37 5.78 -7.72 -4.58
CA VAL A 37 5.19 -6.70 -5.44
C VAL A 37 5.50 -7.05 -6.88
N ILE A 38 4.47 -7.22 -7.70
CA ILE A 38 4.60 -7.43 -9.14
C ILE A 38 4.39 -6.06 -9.78
N GLY A 39 5.43 -5.57 -10.46
CA GLY A 39 5.33 -4.35 -11.26
C GLY A 39 4.40 -4.53 -12.46
N HIS A 40 4.16 -3.49 -13.26
CA HIS A 40 3.15 -3.56 -14.31
C HIS A 40 3.60 -4.43 -15.49
N SER A 41 3.28 -5.73 -15.42
CA SER A 41 3.71 -6.77 -16.36
C SER A 41 3.34 -6.50 -17.82
N PHE A 42 2.39 -5.60 -18.06
CA PHE A 42 1.85 -5.32 -19.40
C PHE A 42 2.35 -4.02 -20.02
N LYS A 43 3.37 -3.36 -19.43
CA LYS A 43 4.00 -2.17 -20.03
C LYS A 43 4.64 -2.46 -21.38
N SER A 44 5.22 -3.65 -21.54
CA SER A 44 5.90 -4.07 -22.78
C SER A 44 4.98 -4.75 -23.79
N GLY A 45 3.72 -5.05 -23.43
CA GLY A 45 2.76 -5.71 -24.32
C GLY A 45 1.73 -6.60 -23.59
N PRO A 46 0.82 -7.24 -24.34
CA PRO A 46 -0.30 -8.02 -23.81
C PRO A 46 0.06 -9.45 -23.37
N ASP A 47 1.33 -9.74 -23.09
CA ASP A 47 1.78 -11.09 -22.78
C ASP A 47 1.43 -11.50 -21.33
N GLU A 48 0.32 -12.22 -21.17
CA GLU A 48 -0.13 -12.77 -19.89
C GLU A 48 0.89 -13.71 -19.23
N SER A 49 1.80 -14.32 -20.00
CA SER A 49 2.81 -15.25 -19.45
C SER A 49 3.77 -14.56 -18.49
N VAL A 50 4.03 -13.26 -18.67
CA VAL A 50 4.86 -12.45 -17.77
C VAL A 50 4.22 -12.37 -16.39
N LEU A 51 2.92 -12.05 -16.32
CA LEU A 51 2.18 -11.99 -15.06
C LEU A 51 2.11 -13.38 -14.40
N LYS A 52 1.86 -14.44 -15.17
CA LYS A 52 1.82 -15.82 -14.65
C LYS A 52 3.14 -16.22 -13.98
N ARG A 53 4.26 -15.95 -14.65
CA ARG A 53 5.60 -16.23 -14.11
C ARG A 53 5.87 -15.41 -12.85
N ALA A 54 5.57 -14.12 -12.87
CA ALA A 54 5.75 -13.25 -11.71
C ALA A 54 4.95 -13.72 -10.47
N ILE A 55 3.71 -14.18 -10.67
CA ILE A 55 2.89 -14.76 -9.58
C ILE A 55 3.51 -16.06 -9.07
N ALA A 56 3.94 -16.96 -9.96
CA ALA A 56 4.55 -18.23 -9.58
C ALA A 56 5.83 -18.00 -8.78
N ASP A 57 6.73 -17.16 -9.28
CA ASP A 57 8.02 -16.85 -8.64
C ASP A 57 7.82 -16.18 -7.28
N ALA A 58 6.93 -15.18 -7.19
CA ALA A 58 6.60 -14.53 -5.93
C ALA A 58 5.89 -15.47 -4.94
N THR A 59 5.24 -16.54 -5.41
CA THR A 59 4.63 -17.54 -4.52
C THR A 59 5.68 -18.44 -3.86
N LEU A 60 6.82 -18.71 -4.52
CA LEU A 60 7.90 -19.56 -4.01
C LEU A 60 8.51 -19.04 -2.70
N ILE A 61 8.43 -17.73 -2.45
CA ILE A 61 8.94 -17.13 -1.22
C ILE A 61 7.95 -17.20 -0.05
N ALA A 62 6.82 -17.90 -0.19
CA ALA A 62 5.76 -17.99 0.83
C ALA A 62 5.37 -16.62 1.42
N PRO A 63 4.96 -15.65 0.58
CA PRO A 63 4.72 -14.29 1.04
C PRO A 63 3.45 -14.20 1.91
N ALA A 64 3.41 -13.17 2.75
CA ALA A 64 2.21 -12.79 3.51
C ALA A 64 1.06 -12.42 2.55
N PHE A 65 1.40 -11.72 1.46
CA PHE A 65 0.52 -11.34 0.37
C PHE A 65 1.37 -10.88 -0.84
N ILE A 66 0.74 -10.76 -2.01
CA ILE A 66 1.34 -10.17 -3.21
C ILE A 66 0.47 -9.02 -3.70
N VAL A 67 1.11 -7.90 -4.08
CA VAL A 67 0.44 -6.77 -4.74
C VAL A 67 0.77 -6.79 -6.23
N ALA A 68 -0.22 -6.93 -7.08
CA ALA A 68 -0.11 -6.76 -8.52
C ALA A 68 -0.52 -5.34 -8.92
N THR A 69 0.29 -4.72 -9.77
CA THR A 69 0.09 -3.35 -10.21
C THR A 69 -0.31 -3.30 -11.68
N GLY A 70 -1.59 -3.02 -11.93
CA GLY A 70 -2.19 -3.12 -13.25
C GLY A 70 -2.50 -4.56 -13.69
N ILE A 71 -3.48 -4.71 -14.58
CA ILE A 71 -3.97 -6.03 -15.03
C ILE A 71 -3.97 -6.21 -16.55
N LYS A 72 -3.75 -5.13 -17.32
CA LYS A 72 -3.69 -5.22 -18.79
C LYS A 72 -2.81 -4.16 -19.44
N ALA A 73 -2.41 -4.39 -20.69
CA ALA A 73 -1.73 -3.37 -21.48
C ALA A 73 -2.71 -2.27 -21.93
N SER A 74 -2.18 -1.10 -22.28
CA SER A 74 -2.98 -0.05 -22.92
C SER A 74 -3.48 -0.44 -24.31
N THR A 75 -2.79 -1.36 -25.00
CA THR A 75 -3.18 -1.90 -26.31
C THR A 75 -4.25 -2.99 -26.21
N GLU A 76 -4.49 -3.53 -25.02
CA GLU A 76 -5.53 -4.55 -24.81
C GLU A 76 -6.92 -3.92 -24.67
N PRO A 77 -7.96 -4.58 -25.21
CA PRO A 77 -9.32 -4.09 -25.12
C PRO A 77 -9.80 -4.07 -23.66
N CYS A 78 -10.53 -3.02 -23.28
CA CYS A 78 -11.17 -2.92 -21.97
C CYS A 78 -12.47 -3.74 -21.88
N SER A 79 -12.40 -5.00 -22.27
CA SER A 79 -13.55 -5.90 -22.33
C SER A 79 -13.78 -6.62 -21.00
N ASP A 80 -15.05 -6.88 -20.71
CA ASP A 80 -15.47 -7.69 -19.56
C ASP A 80 -14.83 -9.08 -19.57
N ARG A 81 -14.65 -9.67 -20.75
CA ARG A 81 -13.96 -10.96 -20.93
C ARG A 81 -12.51 -10.89 -20.43
N LEU A 82 -11.78 -9.85 -20.81
CA LEU A 82 -10.39 -9.69 -20.37
C LEU A 82 -10.31 -9.46 -18.86
N TYR A 83 -11.15 -8.57 -18.31
CA TYR A 83 -11.17 -8.35 -16.86
C TYR A 83 -11.52 -9.61 -16.07
N ALA A 84 -12.50 -10.39 -16.53
CA ALA A 84 -12.87 -11.67 -15.91
C ALA A 84 -11.71 -12.69 -15.97
N GLN A 85 -11.02 -12.78 -17.11
CA GLN A 85 -9.84 -13.63 -17.26
C GLN A 85 -8.72 -13.25 -16.29
N ARG A 86 -8.39 -11.95 -16.21
CA ARG A 86 -7.35 -11.45 -15.30
C ARG A 86 -7.72 -11.64 -13.84
N ARG A 87 -8.99 -11.42 -13.50
CA ARG A 87 -9.51 -11.70 -12.16
C ARG A 87 -9.36 -13.17 -11.79
N ALA A 88 -9.76 -14.09 -12.68
CA ALA A 88 -9.66 -15.53 -12.42
C ALA A 88 -8.20 -15.93 -12.15
N LEU A 89 -7.28 -15.50 -13.02
CA LEU A 89 -5.85 -15.74 -12.87
C LEU A 89 -5.28 -15.26 -11.52
N LEU A 90 -5.68 -14.07 -11.07
CA LEU A 90 -5.27 -13.53 -9.78
C LEU A 90 -5.97 -14.23 -8.61
N ASN A 91 -7.17 -14.75 -8.82
CA ASN A 91 -7.95 -15.43 -7.79
C ASN A 91 -7.49 -16.88 -7.56
N ASP A 92 -6.87 -17.50 -8.56
CA ASP A 92 -6.33 -18.88 -8.49
C ASP A 92 -4.95 -18.94 -7.81
N ALA A 93 -4.35 -17.79 -7.48
CA ALA A 93 -3.08 -17.76 -6.77
C ALA A 93 -3.26 -18.21 -5.30
N ALA A 94 -2.37 -19.07 -4.81
CA ALA A 94 -2.39 -19.55 -3.43
C ALA A 94 -2.22 -18.45 -2.34
N PRO A 95 -1.34 -17.43 -2.48
CA PRO A 95 -1.28 -16.32 -1.52
C PRO A 95 -2.38 -15.27 -1.73
N PRO A 96 -2.66 -14.43 -0.72
CA PRO A 96 -3.53 -13.27 -0.90
C PRO A 96 -3.01 -12.35 -2.01
N MET A 97 -3.88 -12.01 -2.96
CA MET A 97 -3.58 -11.14 -4.09
C MET A 97 -4.33 -9.81 -3.94
N ILE A 98 -3.58 -8.70 -3.98
CA ILE A 98 -4.14 -7.35 -3.97
C ILE A 98 -3.86 -6.71 -5.34
N VAL A 99 -4.87 -6.06 -5.91
CA VAL A 99 -4.74 -5.34 -7.18
C VAL A 99 -4.72 -3.84 -6.93
N SER A 100 -3.61 -3.18 -7.26
CA SER A 100 -3.53 -1.73 -7.40
C SER A 100 -3.74 -1.37 -8.86
N LEU A 101 -4.83 -0.67 -9.19
CA LEU A 101 -5.17 -0.34 -10.58
C LEU A 101 -4.10 0.55 -11.23
N ALA A 102 -3.85 0.29 -12.51
CA ALA A 102 -3.08 1.14 -13.39
C ALA A 102 -3.98 1.97 -14.32
N GLY A 103 -3.44 3.07 -14.83
CA GLY A 103 -4.14 3.93 -15.79
C GLY A 103 -4.50 3.19 -17.08
N SER A 104 -3.69 2.21 -17.49
CA SER A 104 -3.97 1.30 -18.59
C SER A 104 -5.25 0.49 -18.38
N ASP A 105 -5.60 0.16 -17.14
CA ASP A 105 -6.76 -0.67 -16.82
C ASP A 105 -8.09 0.04 -17.09
N TRP A 106 -8.13 1.37 -16.93
CA TRP A 106 -9.38 2.14 -17.00
C TRP A 106 -9.24 3.51 -17.68
N SER A 107 -8.32 4.36 -17.22
CA SER A 107 -8.25 5.77 -17.67
C SER A 107 -7.84 5.91 -19.14
N ALA A 108 -7.07 4.95 -19.66
CA ALA A 108 -6.67 4.86 -21.06
C ALA A 108 -7.73 4.19 -21.96
N CYS A 109 -8.84 3.70 -21.39
CA CYS A 109 -9.86 3.00 -22.15
C CYS A 109 -10.62 3.92 -23.10
N VAL A 110 -10.70 3.47 -24.34
CA VAL A 110 -11.50 4.06 -25.41
C VAL A 110 -12.36 2.98 -26.07
N ASN A 111 -13.53 3.38 -26.55
CA ASN A 111 -14.42 2.50 -27.30
C ASN A 111 -14.01 2.42 -28.79
N SER A 112 -14.76 1.63 -29.57
CA SER A 112 -14.48 1.39 -31.00
C SER A 112 -14.51 2.63 -31.90
N ILE A 113 -15.15 3.71 -31.45
CA ILE A 113 -15.21 5.01 -32.15
C ILE A 113 -14.24 6.04 -31.56
N GLY A 114 -13.31 5.61 -30.68
CA GLY A 114 -12.28 6.46 -30.10
C GLY A 114 -12.73 7.37 -28.95
N ARG A 115 -13.96 7.22 -28.44
CA ARG A 115 -14.45 7.98 -27.27
C ARG A 115 -14.04 7.27 -25.98
N SER A 116 -13.63 8.03 -24.98
CA SER A 116 -13.29 7.48 -23.66
C SER A 116 -14.52 6.85 -22.99
N ASN A 117 -14.33 5.64 -22.45
CA ASN A 117 -15.28 4.96 -21.57
C ASN A 117 -14.67 4.70 -20.17
N ALA A 118 -13.67 5.48 -19.79
CA ALA A 118 -12.86 5.28 -18.58
C ALA A 118 -13.68 5.10 -17.30
N ILE A 119 -14.70 5.94 -17.07
CA ILE A 119 -15.51 5.91 -15.84
C ILE A 119 -16.35 4.65 -15.75
N GLU A 120 -16.96 4.27 -16.87
CA GLU A 120 -17.77 3.07 -16.98
C GLU A 120 -16.89 1.83 -16.75
N ARG A 121 -15.68 1.81 -17.32
CA ARG A 121 -14.70 0.74 -17.09
C ARG A 121 -14.16 0.71 -15.65
N LEU A 122 -13.90 1.86 -15.04
CA LEU A 122 -13.49 1.94 -13.63
C LEU A 122 -14.58 1.39 -12.69
N ASN A 123 -15.85 1.71 -12.94
CA ASN A 123 -16.96 1.15 -12.18
C ASN A 123 -17.05 -0.37 -12.36
N ARG A 124 -16.86 -0.86 -13.59
CA ARG A 124 -16.83 -2.30 -13.84
C ARG A 124 -15.70 -3.01 -13.09
N LEU A 125 -14.51 -2.41 -13.04
CA LEU A 125 -13.40 -2.94 -12.25
C LEU A 125 -13.72 -2.96 -10.75
N ARG A 126 -14.42 -1.95 -10.23
CA ARG A 126 -14.85 -1.91 -8.82
C ARG A 126 -15.78 -3.05 -8.46
N GLU A 127 -16.73 -3.36 -9.34
CA GLU A 127 -17.61 -4.52 -9.15
C GLU A 127 -16.85 -5.85 -9.20
N LEU A 128 -15.89 -5.98 -10.11
CA LEU A 128 -15.20 -7.26 -10.32
C LEU A 128 -14.11 -7.53 -9.27
N PHE A 129 -13.30 -6.53 -8.94
CA PHE A 129 -12.10 -6.68 -8.11
C PHE A 129 -12.33 -6.28 -6.65
N TYR A 130 -13.34 -5.46 -6.36
CA TYR A 130 -13.44 -4.75 -5.08
C TYR A 130 -14.83 -4.82 -4.43
N ALA A 131 -15.66 -5.80 -4.82
CA ALA A 131 -16.99 -6.00 -4.23
C ALA A 131 -16.94 -6.39 -2.75
N ASP A 132 -15.98 -7.24 -2.38
CA ASP A 132 -15.88 -7.81 -1.04
C ASP A 132 -14.85 -7.09 -0.16
N GLY A 133 -14.99 -7.24 1.17
CA GLY A 133 -14.05 -6.73 2.18
C GLY A 133 -12.77 -7.55 2.30
N GLU A 134 -12.40 -8.34 1.29
CA GLU A 134 -11.24 -9.23 1.29
C GLU A 134 -10.42 -9.11 0.00
N SER A 135 -9.19 -9.62 0.02
CA SER A 135 -8.31 -9.73 -1.13
C SER A 135 -8.75 -10.82 -2.13
N LEU A 136 -8.12 -10.85 -3.30
CA LEU A 136 -8.13 -12.01 -4.19
C LEU A 136 -7.21 -13.13 -3.67
N GLY A 137 -7.16 -14.25 -4.39
CA GLY A 137 -6.37 -15.44 -4.07
C GLY A 137 -7.18 -16.50 -3.31
N GLU A 138 -6.65 -17.72 -3.23
CA GLU A 138 -7.25 -18.81 -2.45
C GLU A 138 -7.27 -18.47 -0.96
N ARG A 139 -6.13 -17.97 -0.45
CA ARG A 139 -6.05 -17.39 0.89
C ARG A 139 -6.51 -15.94 0.84
N ARG A 140 -7.51 -15.61 1.65
CA ARG A 140 -8.08 -14.27 1.76
C ARG A 140 -7.40 -13.46 2.86
N LEU A 141 -7.23 -12.17 2.60
CA LEU A 141 -6.80 -11.18 3.58
C LEU A 141 -7.92 -10.15 3.77
N PRO A 142 -8.39 -9.91 5.01
CA PRO A 142 -9.37 -8.86 5.28
C PRO A 142 -8.82 -7.46 4.96
N MET A 143 -9.64 -6.63 4.34
CA MET A 143 -9.29 -5.27 3.92
C MET A 143 -10.39 -4.29 4.31
N THR A 144 -9.99 -3.07 4.68
CA THR A 144 -10.92 -1.96 4.85
C THR A 144 -10.86 -1.05 3.64
N ARG A 145 -11.99 -0.81 2.99
CA ARG A 145 -12.08 0.04 1.80
C ARG A 145 -12.56 1.45 2.16
N LEU A 146 -12.13 2.43 1.39
CA LEU A 146 -12.65 3.80 1.49
C LEU A 146 -14.16 3.85 1.22
N SER A 147 -14.66 2.96 0.35
CA SER A 147 -16.09 2.78 0.04
C SER A 147 -16.96 2.39 1.24
N ALA A 148 -16.38 1.93 2.35
CA ALA A 148 -17.10 1.73 3.61
C ALA A 148 -17.59 3.05 4.22
N SER A 149 -17.02 4.19 3.82
CA SER A 149 -17.53 5.52 4.18
C SER A 149 -18.68 5.92 3.26
N ALA A 150 -19.82 6.30 3.84
CA ALA A 150 -20.98 6.75 3.08
C ALA A 150 -20.68 7.91 2.10
N LYS A 151 -19.71 8.78 2.45
CA LYS A 151 -19.29 9.90 1.59
C LYS A 151 -18.49 9.45 0.35
N PHE A 152 -17.83 8.30 0.42
CA PHE A 152 -16.88 7.83 -0.60
C PHE A 152 -17.21 6.44 -1.13
N ARG A 153 -18.50 6.05 -1.15
CA ARG A 153 -18.96 4.72 -1.58
C ARG A 153 -18.46 4.30 -2.96
N SER A 154 -18.21 5.27 -3.83
CA SER A 154 -17.72 5.01 -5.19
C SER A 154 -16.22 4.68 -5.27
N TYR A 155 -15.44 4.68 -4.19
CA TYR A 155 -13.97 4.51 -4.23
C TYR A 155 -13.51 3.20 -3.59
N ALA A 156 -13.96 2.06 -4.13
CA ALA A 156 -13.68 0.73 -3.59
C ALA A 156 -12.24 0.25 -3.85
N GLU A 157 -11.56 0.81 -4.85
CA GLU A 157 -10.19 0.50 -5.22
C GLU A 157 -9.15 1.02 -4.21
N ASN A 158 -9.53 2.01 -3.39
CA ASN A 158 -8.72 2.51 -2.29
C ASN A 158 -9.00 1.66 -1.04
N ALA A 159 -8.04 0.81 -0.67
CA ALA A 159 -8.20 -0.13 0.44
C ALA A 159 -6.93 -0.19 1.28
N HIS A 160 -7.08 -0.45 2.58
CA HIS A 160 -5.98 -0.64 3.51
C HIS A 160 -6.11 -1.96 4.27
N TRP A 161 -4.98 -2.50 4.68
CA TRP A 161 -4.88 -3.68 5.54
C TRP A 161 -3.65 -3.55 6.44
N GLU A 162 -3.67 -4.27 7.54
CA GLU A 162 -2.59 -4.26 8.53
C GLU A 162 -1.92 -5.63 8.53
N TYR A 163 -0.59 -5.63 8.59
CA TYR A 163 0.18 -6.85 8.79
C TYR A 163 1.37 -6.55 9.70
N GLY A 164 1.43 -7.20 10.85
CA GLY A 164 2.40 -6.86 11.91
C GLY A 164 2.18 -5.45 12.45
N LYS A 165 3.22 -4.59 12.38
CA LYS A 165 3.17 -3.17 12.77
C LYS A 165 3.28 -2.23 11.57
N VAL A 166 2.78 -2.66 10.42
CA VAL A 166 2.79 -1.87 9.18
C VAL A 166 1.38 -1.80 8.60
N LEU A 167 0.99 -0.58 8.23
CA LEU A 167 -0.23 -0.32 7.47
C LEU A 167 0.10 -0.33 5.98
N PHE A 168 -0.66 -1.04 5.17
CA PHE A 168 -0.52 -1.11 3.72
C PHE A 168 -1.77 -0.54 3.08
N ALA A 169 -1.63 0.20 1.97
CA ALA A 169 -2.79 0.72 1.27
C ALA A 169 -2.56 0.88 -0.23
N THR A 170 -3.61 0.64 -1.00
CA THR A 170 -3.71 1.07 -2.40
C THR A 170 -4.25 2.50 -2.48
N ILE A 171 -3.78 3.25 -3.47
CA ILE A 171 -4.33 4.56 -3.82
C ILE A 171 -4.39 4.71 -5.34
N ASN A 172 -5.58 5.04 -5.85
CA ASN A 172 -5.80 5.23 -7.28
C ASN A 172 -5.19 6.56 -7.74
N LEU A 173 -3.95 6.49 -8.23
CA LEU A 173 -3.19 7.56 -8.84
C LEU A 173 -2.61 7.05 -10.17
N PRO A 174 -3.36 7.12 -11.28
CA PRO A 174 -2.90 6.57 -12.56
C PRO A 174 -1.71 7.38 -13.13
N ALA A 175 -0.79 6.71 -13.80
CA ALA A 175 0.48 7.30 -14.24
C ALA A 175 0.35 8.38 -15.34
N ASN A 176 -0.77 8.42 -16.05
CA ASN A 176 -1.06 9.40 -17.09
C ASN A 176 -1.44 10.78 -16.50
N ASN A 177 -0.48 11.41 -15.81
CA ASN A 177 -0.66 12.69 -15.10
C ASN A 177 -1.84 12.65 -14.13
N ASN A 178 -2.01 11.54 -13.40
CA ASN A 178 -3.12 11.34 -12.48
C ASN A 178 -4.49 11.48 -13.17
N HIS A 179 -4.58 11.22 -14.49
CA HIS A 179 -5.75 11.47 -15.34
C HIS A 179 -6.23 12.93 -15.38
N PHE A 180 -5.33 13.89 -15.09
CA PHE A 180 -5.61 15.31 -15.23
C PHE A 180 -5.66 15.72 -16.72
N ARG A 181 -6.67 16.51 -17.10
CA ARG A 181 -6.86 17.04 -18.45
C ARG A 181 -6.83 18.57 -18.42
N ALA A 182 -6.12 19.22 -19.33
CA ALA A 182 -6.08 20.69 -19.38
C ALA A 182 -7.37 21.32 -19.94
N GLU A 183 -8.30 20.51 -20.46
CA GLU A 183 -9.56 20.97 -21.05
C GLU A 183 -10.58 21.33 -19.97
N ALA A 184 -11.05 22.58 -19.98
CA ALA A 184 -12.02 23.09 -19.01
C ALA A 184 -13.29 22.22 -18.98
N GLY A 185 -13.72 21.85 -17.76
CA GLY A 185 -14.95 21.09 -17.52
C GLY A 185 -14.86 19.57 -17.71
N ARG A 186 -13.70 19.02 -18.06
CA ARG A 186 -13.52 17.56 -18.25
C ARG A 186 -12.72 16.87 -17.12
N ASN A 187 -12.51 17.56 -16.01
CA ASN A 187 -11.78 17.07 -14.84
C ASN A 187 -12.66 16.63 -13.67
N SER A 188 -13.99 16.54 -13.82
CA SER A 188 -14.87 16.21 -12.68
C SER A 188 -14.46 14.93 -11.96
N GLU A 189 -14.11 13.86 -12.71
CA GLU A 189 -13.59 12.64 -12.09
C GLU A 189 -12.27 12.89 -11.33
N TYR A 190 -11.33 13.61 -11.93
CA TYR A 190 -10.06 13.94 -11.30
C TYR A 190 -10.28 14.73 -10.00
N GLU A 191 -11.13 15.76 -10.04
CA GLU A 191 -11.43 16.64 -8.90
C GLU A 191 -12.12 15.86 -7.77
N ASP A 192 -13.12 15.06 -8.09
CA ASP A 192 -13.83 14.22 -7.11
C ASP A 192 -12.89 13.17 -6.50
N ARG A 193 -12.09 12.49 -7.35
CA ARG A 193 -11.10 11.52 -6.86
C ARG A 193 -10.00 12.19 -6.05
N LEU A 194 -9.62 13.42 -6.36
CA LEU A 194 -8.66 14.17 -5.57
C LEU A 194 -9.19 14.45 -4.15
N VAL A 195 -10.48 14.83 -4.02
CA VAL A 195 -11.13 14.98 -2.71
C VAL A 195 -11.17 13.65 -1.94
N ALA A 196 -11.48 12.54 -2.62
CA ALA A 196 -11.51 11.21 -2.02
C ALA A 196 -10.12 10.74 -1.57
N ASN A 197 -9.11 10.88 -2.43
CA ASN A 197 -7.71 10.55 -2.14
C ASN A 197 -7.15 11.41 -1.01
N ARG A 198 -7.53 12.68 -0.93
CA ARG A 198 -7.15 13.54 0.19
C ARG A 198 -7.70 13.04 1.52
N ALA A 199 -8.98 12.70 1.56
CA ALA A 199 -9.61 12.13 2.75
C ALA A 199 -9.00 10.76 3.10
N TRP A 200 -8.64 9.98 2.08
CA TRP A 200 -8.01 8.67 2.24
C TRP A 200 -6.62 8.78 2.88
N LEU A 201 -5.73 9.59 2.31
CA LEU A 201 -4.39 9.84 2.86
C LEU A 201 -4.50 10.35 4.31
N HIS A 202 -5.42 11.29 4.57
CA HIS A 202 -5.63 11.79 5.92
C HIS A 202 -6.00 10.67 6.91
N ARG A 203 -6.91 9.78 6.51
CA ARG A 203 -7.33 8.62 7.31
C ARG A 203 -6.16 7.66 7.55
N LEU A 204 -5.39 7.31 6.52
CA LEU A 204 -4.28 6.36 6.62
C LEU A 204 -3.22 6.83 7.60
N PHE A 205 -2.74 8.06 7.46
CA PHE A 205 -1.74 8.63 8.37
C PHE A 205 -2.28 8.76 9.79
N THR A 206 -3.52 9.22 9.97
CA THR A 206 -4.16 9.30 11.30
C THR A 206 -4.26 7.92 11.95
N LEU A 207 -4.62 6.89 11.17
CA LEU A 207 -4.71 5.51 11.65
C LEU A 207 -3.32 5.00 12.06
N ALA A 208 -2.32 5.20 11.21
CA ALA A 208 -0.94 4.79 11.46
C ALA A 208 -0.36 5.45 12.72
N GLU A 209 -0.61 6.75 12.93
CA GLU A 209 -0.19 7.48 14.13
C GLU A 209 -0.90 6.97 15.39
N ARG A 210 -2.24 6.88 15.36
CA ARG A 210 -3.03 6.44 16.51
C ARG A 210 -2.67 5.03 16.96
N GLN A 211 -2.43 4.13 16.01
CA GLN A 211 -2.06 2.75 16.28
C GLN A 211 -0.56 2.55 16.50
N LYS A 212 0.24 3.61 16.43
CA LYS A 212 1.71 3.57 16.56
C LYS A 212 2.34 2.56 15.60
N MET A 213 1.88 2.56 14.35
CA MET A 213 2.46 1.76 13.28
C MET A 213 3.91 2.18 13.05
N GLN A 214 4.78 1.21 12.80
CA GLN A 214 6.18 1.43 12.49
C GLN A 214 6.39 1.83 11.03
N GLY A 215 5.44 1.50 10.15
CA GLY A 215 5.45 1.97 8.77
C GLY A 215 4.10 2.05 8.09
N LEU A 216 4.09 2.76 6.97
CA LEU A 216 2.98 2.89 6.03
C LEU A 216 3.51 2.62 4.61
N VAL A 217 2.91 1.69 3.88
CA VAL A 217 3.24 1.43 2.47
C VAL A 217 2.08 1.86 1.59
N LEU A 218 2.35 2.70 0.58
CA LEU A 218 1.37 3.17 -0.40
C LEU A 218 1.71 2.62 -1.78
N PHE A 219 0.76 1.92 -2.40
CA PHE A 219 0.88 1.41 -3.77
C PHE A 219 0.08 2.28 -4.72
N SER A 220 0.73 2.78 -5.77
CA SER A 220 0.11 3.53 -6.86
C SER A 220 0.67 3.11 -8.22
N ASP A 221 -0.02 3.46 -9.30
CA ASP A 221 0.53 3.29 -10.63
C ASP A 221 1.54 4.40 -10.94
N GLY A 222 1.13 5.66 -10.85
CA GLY A 222 1.98 6.82 -11.07
C GLY A 222 2.97 7.06 -9.95
N ASP A 223 4.17 7.52 -10.34
CA ASP A 223 5.12 8.13 -9.43
C ASP A 223 4.58 9.50 -9.01
N VAL A 224 4.31 9.64 -7.71
CA VAL A 224 3.80 10.88 -7.14
C VAL A 224 4.86 11.98 -7.12
N GLY A 225 6.15 11.64 -7.24
CA GLY A 225 7.27 12.58 -7.25
C GLY A 225 7.56 13.18 -5.87
N VAL A 226 7.27 12.44 -4.79
CA VAL A 226 7.47 12.94 -3.41
C VAL A 226 8.91 13.31 -3.13
N GLN A 227 9.88 12.72 -3.82
CA GLN A 227 11.30 13.05 -3.69
C GLN A 227 11.80 14.08 -4.71
N ALA A 228 10.98 14.52 -5.68
CA ALA A 228 11.41 15.51 -6.67
C ALA A 228 11.63 16.88 -6.01
N GLU A 229 12.79 17.49 -6.19
CA GLU A 229 13.02 18.88 -5.77
C GLU A 229 11.98 19.80 -6.43
N GLN A 230 11.43 20.75 -5.69
CA GLN A 230 10.60 21.78 -6.31
C GLN A 230 11.53 22.71 -7.09
N GLY A 231 11.75 22.41 -8.36
CA GLY A 231 12.54 23.27 -9.24
C GLY A 231 11.91 24.66 -9.32
N PHE A 232 12.59 25.66 -8.74
CA PHE A 232 12.41 27.06 -9.12
C PHE A 232 12.92 27.23 -10.54
N SER A 233 12.09 26.90 -11.54
CA SER A 233 12.38 27.27 -12.92
C SER A 233 12.09 28.77 -13.08
N LEU A 234 13.14 29.58 -13.15
CA LEU A 234 13.08 31.02 -13.44
C LEU A 234 12.62 31.32 -14.89
N LEU A 235 12.37 30.28 -15.69
CA LEU A 235 11.76 30.35 -17.01
C LEU A 235 10.49 29.49 -16.98
N PRO A 236 9.28 30.06 -17.14
CA PRO A 236 8.12 29.25 -17.45
C PRO A 236 8.37 28.65 -18.83
N SER A 237 8.66 27.35 -18.89
CA SER A 237 8.51 26.65 -20.16
C SER A 237 7.06 26.88 -20.61
N PHE A 238 6.86 27.27 -21.87
CA PHE A 238 5.54 27.51 -22.48
C PHE A 238 4.67 26.23 -22.56
N GLN A 239 5.01 25.20 -21.78
CA GLN A 239 4.27 23.98 -21.51
C GLN A 239 4.28 23.73 -20.00
N SER A 240 3.69 24.62 -19.19
CA SER A 240 3.36 24.26 -17.81
C SER A 240 2.27 23.17 -17.86
N LYS A 241 2.68 21.91 -18.06
CA LYS A 241 1.80 20.77 -17.81
C LYS A 241 1.37 20.90 -16.35
N GLN A 242 0.09 21.21 -16.14
CA GLN A 242 -0.48 21.23 -14.80
C GLN A 242 -0.22 19.86 -14.16
N ASP A 243 0.48 19.88 -13.03
CA ASP A 243 0.94 18.69 -12.33
C ASP A 243 -0.24 18.07 -11.57
N GLY A 244 -0.82 17.01 -12.14
CA GLY A 244 -1.95 16.29 -11.56
C GLY A 244 -1.62 15.61 -10.23
N PHE A 245 -0.33 15.46 -9.90
CA PHE A 245 0.15 14.88 -8.65
C PHE A 245 0.50 15.92 -7.59
N ALA A 246 0.42 17.23 -7.88
CA ALA A 246 0.89 18.27 -6.99
C ALA A 246 0.22 18.24 -5.60
N GLU A 247 -1.11 18.09 -5.53
CA GLU A 247 -1.81 18.03 -4.24
C GLU A 247 -1.54 16.74 -3.46
N PRO A 248 -1.64 15.52 -4.04
CA PRO A 248 -1.24 14.29 -3.35
C PRO A 248 0.21 14.32 -2.88
N ARG A 249 1.14 14.84 -3.71
CA ARG A 249 2.55 15.00 -3.35
C ARG A 249 2.74 15.88 -2.13
N ARG A 250 2.14 17.08 -2.12
CA ARG A 250 2.21 18.00 -0.98
C ARG A 250 1.64 17.36 0.29
N GLN A 251 0.51 16.68 0.18
CA GLN A 251 -0.12 16.04 1.33
C GLN A 251 0.72 14.91 1.89
N ILE A 252 1.24 14.00 1.05
CA ILE A 252 2.10 12.90 1.50
C ILE A 252 3.34 13.43 2.20
N ARG A 253 4.00 14.46 1.65
CA ARG A 253 5.16 15.11 2.32
C ARG A 253 4.80 15.62 3.71
N ALA A 254 3.78 16.47 3.79
CA ALA A 254 3.39 17.13 5.04
C ALA A 254 2.93 16.14 6.14
N MET A 255 2.31 15.02 5.74
CA MET A 255 1.90 13.98 6.69
C MET A 255 3.05 13.05 7.06
N ALA A 256 3.92 12.71 6.10
CA ALA A 256 5.11 11.90 6.37
C ALA A 256 6.05 12.59 7.35
N GLU A 257 6.27 13.91 7.24
CA GLU A 257 7.09 14.69 8.19
C GLU A 257 6.65 14.56 9.65
N LYS A 258 5.35 14.37 9.89
CA LYS A 258 4.77 14.22 11.24
C LYS A 258 4.74 12.77 11.72
N PHE A 259 4.75 11.82 10.78
CA PHE A 259 4.68 10.41 11.08
C PHE A 259 6.02 9.88 11.57
N LYS A 260 6.04 9.32 12.79
CA LYS A 260 7.26 8.80 13.42
C LYS A 260 7.81 7.52 12.75
N GLY A 261 6.98 6.81 12.00
CA GLY A 261 7.37 5.60 11.28
C GLY A 261 7.99 5.87 9.92
N LYS A 262 8.28 4.81 9.17
CA LYS A 262 8.75 4.88 7.78
C LYS A 262 7.59 4.83 6.80
N VAL A 263 7.61 5.69 5.78
CA VAL A 263 6.66 5.64 4.66
C VAL A 263 7.38 5.04 3.46
N LEU A 264 6.83 4.01 2.85
CA LEU A 264 7.33 3.45 1.59
C LEU A 264 6.31 3.71 0.48
N LEU A 265 6.74 4.43 -0.56
CA LEU A 265 5.95 4.67 -1.75
C LEU A 265 6.38 3.65 -2.81
N VAL A 266 5.43 2.90 -3.35
CA VAL A 266 5.69 1.87 -4.35
C VAL A 266 4.91 2.20 -5.61
N ASP A 267 5.62 2.40 -6.73
CA ASP A 267 5.02 2.58 -8.04
C ASP A 267 5.67 1.70 -9.11
N THR A 268 5.22 1.85 -10.36
CA THR A 268 5.66 1.01 -11.47
C THR A 268 6.36 1.77 -12.59
N GLN A 269 6.74 3.02 -12.40
CA GLN A 269 7.20 3.89 -13.48
C GLN A 269 8.66 3.70 -13.90
N SER A 270 9.38 2.77 -13.27
CA SER A 270 10.75 2.43 -13.64
C SER A 270 10.83 1.85 -15.05
N GLY A 271 11.95 2.15 -15.74
CA GLY A 271 12.28 1.57 -17.03
C GLY A 271 12.68 0.09 -16.92
N ALA A 272 12.56 -0.64 -18.03
CA ALA A 272 13.06 -2.00 -18.13
C ALA A 272 14.58 -2.04 -17.91
N GLY A 273 15.08 -3.03 -17.17
CA GLY A 273 16.50 -3.21 -16.89
C GLY A 273 17.06 -2.39 -15.72
N THR A 274 16.24 -1.53 -15.09
CA THR A 274 16.61 -0.86 -13.84
C THR A 274 16.46 -1.84 -12.67
N GLU A 275 17.53 -2.03 -11.91
CA GLU A 275 17.48 -2.86 -10.70
C GLU A 275 16.60 -2.18 -9.63
N PRO A 276 15.67 -2.91 -9.00
CA PRO A 276 14.81 -2.33 -7.98
C PRO A 276 15.64 -1.97 -6.74
N ALA A 277 15.56 -0.70 -6.33
CA ALA A 277 16.18 -0.18 -5.11
C ALA A 277 15.17 0.68 -4.34
N ILE A 278 15.34 0.75 -3.01
CA ILE A 278 14.59 1.69 -2.18
C ILE A 278 15.46 2.92 -1.96
N VAL A 279 15.08 4.04 -2.57
CA VAL A 279 15.75 5.34 -2.37
C VAL A 279 15.10 6.05 -1.18
N TRP A 280 15.88 6.35 -0.15
CA TRP A 280 15.38 7.00 1.06
C TRP A 280 15.69 8.50 1.09
N ARG A 281 14.70 9.30 1.49
CA ARG A 281 14.87 10.70 1.92
C ARG A 281 14.16 10.89 3.25
N GLY A 282 14.93 11.07 4.32
CA GLY A 282 14.40 11.13 5.69
C GLY A 282 13.66 9.84 6.07
N ASN A 283 12.36 9.94 6.34
CA ASN A 283 11.50 8.79 6.66
C ASN A 283 10.68 8.28 5.46
N VAL A 284 10.87 8.84 4.25
CA VAL A 284 10.15 8.44 3.05
C VAL A 284 11.08 7.67 2.11
N GLY A 285 10.78 6.40 1.89
CA GLY A 285 11.40 5.53 0.90
C GLY A 285 10.57 5.48 -0.37
N HIS A 286 11.23 5.34 -1.51
CA HIS A 286 10.60 5.21 -2.81
C HIS A 286 11.14 3.97 -3.52
N LEU A 287 10.24 3.12 -3.98
CA LEU A 287 10.52 1.93 -4.77
C LEU A 287 9.72 2.03 -6.07
N SER A 288 10.42 2.07 -7.20
CA SER A 288 9.78 2.00 -8.51
C SER A 288 10.15 0.69 -9.18
N LEU A 289 9.15 -0.05 -9.68
CA LEU A 289 9.33 -1.36 -10.30
C LEU A 289 9.06 -1.31 -11.80
N ALA A 290 9.76 -2.13 -12.57
CA ALA A 290 9.48 -2.34 -14.00
C ALA A 290 8.34 -3.38 -14.17
N ALA A 291 8.46 -4.30 -15.13
CA ALA A 291 7.51 -5.41 -15.31
C ALA A 291 7.77 -6.61 -14.37
N GLU A 292 8.98 -6.68 -13.80
CA GLU A 292 9.40 -7.75 -12.89
C GLU A 292 8.77 -7.61 -11.50
N TRP A 293 8.94 -8.65 -10.67
CA TRP A 293 8.50 -8.64 -9.28
C TRP A 293 9.67 -8.41 -8.32
N ALA A 294 9.37 -7.93 -7.12
CA ALA A 294 10.33 -7.73 -6.05
C ALA A 294 9.86 -8.34 -4.73
N GLU A 295 10.79 -8.97 -4.00
CA GLU A 295 10.60 -9.41 -2.60
C GLU A 295 10.93 -8.24 -1.68
N VAL A 296 9.93 -7.74 -0.96
CA VAL A 296 10.13 -6.75 0.11
C VAL A 296 10.05 -7.45 1.45
N ARG A 297 11.14 -7.38 2.22
CA ARG A 297 11.22 -7.88 3.60
C ARG A 297 10.87 -6.77 4.57
N VAL A 298 10.07 -7.12 5.56
CA VAL A 298 9.64 -6.24 6.64
C VAL A 298 10.21 -6.78 7.94
N ALA A 299 11.03 -5.98 8.62
CA ALA A 299 11.67 -6.33 9.87
C ALA A 299 11.28 -5.32 10.98
N PRO A 300 10.11 -5.50 11.61
CA PRO A 300 9.65 -4.62 12.68
C PRO A 300 10.66 -4.56 13.84
N GLY A 301 10.85 -3.37 14.40
CA GLY A 301 11.79 -3.13 15.51
C GLY A 301 13.25 -3.00 15.10
N THR A 302 13.58 -3.08 13.81
CA THR A 302 14.93 -2.84 13.28
C THR A 302 15.06 -1.44 12.67
N ALA A 303 16.30 -0.96 12.51
CA ALA A 303 16.57 0.34 11.88
C ALA A 303 16.15 0.37 10.40
N ALA A 304 16.30 -0.76 9.69
CA ALA A 304 15.90 -0.93 8.30
C ALA A 304 14.57 -1.69 8.21
N LEU A 305 13.46 -0.98 8.46
CA LEU A 305 12.12 -1.59 8.47
C LEU A 305 11.79 -2.31 7.16
N PHE A 306 12.18 -1.74 6.01
CA PHE A 306 11.95 -2.31 4.68
C PHE A 306 13.27 -2.54 3.96
N THR A 307 13.47 -3.75 3.43
CA THR A 307 14.62 -4.09 2.60
C THR A 307 14.19 -4.90 1.38
N LEU A 308 14.93 -4.77 0.29
CA LEU A 308 14.77 -5.64 -0.89
C LEU A 308 15.72 -6.81 -0.79
N LYS A 309 15.30 -7.97 -1.28
CA LYS A 309 16.22 -9.09 -1.49
C LYS A 309 17.02 -8.84 -2.77
N GLY A 310 18.35 -8.78 -2.64
CA GLY A 310 19.28 -8.65 -3.76
C GLY A 310 19.76 -7.22 -4.05
N GLY A 311 19.05 -6.19 -3.59
CA GLY A 311 19.42 -4.78 -3.81
C GLY A 311 19.92 -4.06 -2.55
N SER A 312 20.92 -3.21 -2.71
CA SER A 312 21.45 -2.31 -1.66
C SER A 312 20.41 -1.24 -1.29
N ALA A 313 20.23 -0.96 0.00
CA ALA A 313 19.55 0.25 0.45
C ALA A 313 20.54 1.42 0.31
N GLU A 314 20.47 2.17 -0.79
CA GLU A 314 21.33 3.32 -0.99
C GLU A 314 20.74 4.53 -0.23
N ALA A 315 21.39 4.93 0.86
CA ALA A 315 21.06 6.13 1.59
C ALA A 315 21.84 7.29 0.97
N THR A 316 21.15 8.25 0.34
CA THR A 316 21.77 9.53 -0.01
C THR A 316 21.73 10.43 1.25
N PRO A 317 22.85 11.07 1.64
CA PRO A 317 22.90 11.95 2.80
C PRO A 317 21.98 13.18 2.68
#